data_AF-A0A351AAB0-F1
#
_entry.id   AF-A0A351AAB0-F1
#
_cell.length_a   1.000
_cell.length_b   1.000
_cell.length_c   1.000
_cell.angle_alpha   90.00
_cell.angle_beta   90.00
_cell.angle_gamma   90.00
#
_symmetry.space_group_name_H-M   'P 1'
#
loop_
_entity.id
_entity.type
_entity.pdbx_description
1 polymer ?
#
loop_
_entity_poly.entity_id
_entity_poly.type
_entity_poly.pdbx_seq_one_letter_code
_entity_poly.pdbx_strand_id
1 'polypeptide(L)'
;MAQEPLIYEPQTIAVGSRLGRELIQSYKQANLVVWQDPRSWRGKWYFGFGDQRLWVPCRMLGGRSHPEERVINFCHPMGRRAFRILVAAYAISFLAVGVIITEILRR
;
A
#
# COMPACT_ATOMS: atom_id res chain seq x y z
N MET A 1 11.33 -39.99 24.10
CA MET A 1 11.28 -38.51 24.12
C MET A 1 12.36 -38.02 23.17
N ALA A 2 11.99 -37.48 22.01
CA ALA A 2 12.96 -37.00 21.04
C ALA A 2 13.55 -35.68 21.53
N GLN A 3 14.86 -35.64 21.71
CA GLN A 3 15.61 -34.46 22.12
C GLN A 3 15.68 -33.54 20.89
N GLU A 4 14.98 -32.41 20.92
CA GLU A 4 15.07 -31.40 19.85
C GLU A 4 16.54 -31.00 19.67
N PRO A 5 17.07 -30.99 18.45
CA PRO A 5 18.44 -30.56 18.23
C PRO A 5 18.55 -29.08 18.61
N LEU A 6 19.44 -28.79 19.55
CA LEU A 6 19.82 -27.42 19.92
C LEU A 6 20.51 -26.81 18.69
N ILE A 7 19.75 -26.16 17.82
CA ILE A 7 20.28 -25.36 16.74
C ILE A 7 21.00 -24.18 17.41
N TYR A 8 22.31 -24.33 17.61
CA TYR A 8 23.17 -23.26 18.11
C TYR A 8 23.19 -22.15 17.06
N GLU A 9 22.33 -21.15 17.23
CA GLU A 9 22.43 -19.92 16.47
C GLU A 9 23.78 -19.28 16.85
N PRO A 10 24.72 -19.14 15.90
CA PRO A 10 25.95 -18.40 16.13
C PRO A 10 25.59 -17.03 16.71
N GLN A 11 26.33 -16.54 17.71
CA GLN A 11 26.03 -15.26 18.36
C GLN A 11 25.92 -14.08 17.38
N THR A 12 26.58 -14.18 16.23
CA THR A 12 26.45 -13.26 15.09
C THR A 12 25.05 -13.23 14.47
N ILE A 13 24.38 -14.38 14.36
CA ILE A 13 22.98 -14.48 13.90
C ILE A 13 22.02 -13.93 14.96
N ALA A 14 22.27 -14.18 16.25
CA ALA A 14 21.45 -13.63 17.34
C ALA A 14 21.51 -12.09 17.41
N VAL A 15 22.70 -11.50 17.23
CA VAL A 15 22.87 -10.04 17.15
C VAL A 15 22.24 -9.49 15.87
N GLY A 16 22.47 -10.14 14.72
CA GLY A 16 21.86 -9.77 13.45
C GLY A 16 20.33 -9.81 13.47
N SER A 17 19.74 -10.84 14.11
CA SER A 17 18.30 -10.99 14.25
C SER A 17 17.69 -9.97 15.21
N ARG A 18 18.44 -9.55 16.24
CA ARG A 18 18.03 -8.48 17.16
C ARG A 18 18.03 -7.12 16.48
N LEU A 19 19.13 -6.74 15.83
CA LEU A 19 19.23 -5.48 15.08
C LEU A 19 18.23 -5.44 13.93
N GLY A 20 18.04 -6.55 13.22
CA GLY A 20 17.03 -6.70 12.18
C GLY A 20 15.61 -6.51 12.71
N ARG A 21 15.29 -7.05 13.90
CA ARG A 21 13.99 -6.84 14.55
C ARG A 21 13.73 -5.38 14.89
N GLU A 22 14.70 -4.69 15.47
CA GLU A 22 14.58 -3.26 15.82
C GLU A 22 14.34 -2.40 14.57
N LEU A 23 15.09 -2.65 13.49
CA LEU A 23 14.91 -1.98 12.20
C LEU A 23 13.53 -2.27 11.58
N ILE A 24 13.08 -3.53 11.62
CA ILE A 24 11.75 -3.90 11.10
C ILE A 24 10.65 -3.19 11.91
N GLN A 25 10.81 -3.10 13.23
CA GLN A 25 9.87 -2.38 14.09
C GLN A 25 9.85 -0.88 13.78
N SER A 26 11.00 -0.24 13.55
CA SER A 26 11.06 1.18 13.19
C SER A 26 10.35 1.45 11.86
N TYR A 27 10.54 0.60 10.85
CA TYR A 27 9.81 0.71 9.58
C TYR A 27 8.31 0.48 9.74
N LYS A 28 7.90 -0.51 10.53
CA LYS A 28 6.47 -0.74 10.82
C LYS A 28 5.84 0.48 11.49
N GLN A 29 6.52 1.09 12.44
CA GLN A 29 6.05 2.27 13.14
C GLN A 29 5.95 3.48 12.19
N ALA A 30 6.98 3.74 11.38
CA ALA A 30 6.97 4.81 10.39
C ALA A 30 5.81 4.63 9.38
N ASN A 31 5.63 3.42 8.86
CA ASN A 31 4.53 3.12 7.95
C ASN A 31 3.15 3.27 8.62
N LEU A 32 3.03 2.92 9.91
CA LEU A 32 1.78 3.08 10.66
C LEU A 32 1.41 4.54 10.85
N VAL A 33 2.39 5.41 11.16
CA VAL A 33 2.18 6.86 11.29
C VAL A 33 1.62 7.44 9.99
N VAL A 34 2.23 7.12 8.85
CA VAL A 34 1.76 7.58 7.54
C VAL A 34 0.36 7.04 7.22
N TRP A 35 0.08 5.78 7.57
CA TRP A 35 -1.22 5.15 7.36
C TRP A 35 -2.34 5.79 8.21
N GLN A 36 -2.02 6.20 9.44
CA GLN A 36 -2.99 6.86 10.34
C GLN A 36 -3.30 8.29 9.91
N ASP A 37 -2.36 8.98 9.25
CA ASP A 37 -2.56 10.35 8.76
C ASP A 37 -3.75 10.42 7.79
N PRO A 38 -4.83 11.16 8.11
CA PRO A 38 -5.95 11.39 7.19
C PRO A 38 -5.56 11.98 5.83
N ARG A 39 -4.48 12.77 5.76
CA ARG A 39 -4.01 13.38 4.51
C ARG A 39 -3.48 12.35 3.50
N SER A 40 -3.03 11.20 3.98
CA SER A 40 -2.65 10.06 3.15
C SER A 40 -3.85 9.38 2.49
N TRP A 41 -5.09 9.72 2.85
CA TRP A 41 -6.30 9.09 2.34
C TRP A 41 -7.15 10.06 1.50
N ARG A 42 -7.62 9.58 0.34
CA ARG A 42 -8.59 10.27 -0.51
C ARG A 42 -9.77 9.32 -0.74
N GLY A 43 -10.73 9.34 0.17
CA GLY A 43 -11.78 8.32 0.24
C GLY A 43 -11.17 6.95 0.52
N LYS A 44 -11.39 5.98 -0.37
CA LYS A 44 -10.82 4.62 -0.27
C LYS A 44 -9.40 4.49 -0.84
N TRP A 45 -8.89 5.55 -1.49
CA TRP A 45 -7.59 5.54 -2.15
C TRP A 45 -6.50 5.97 -1.18
N TYR A 46 -5.34 5.30 -1.23
CA TYR A 46 -4.22 5.56 -0.34
C TYR A 46 -3.01 6.14 -1.08
N PHE A 47 -2.49 7.24 -0.55
CA PHE A 47 -1.38 8.05 -1.07
C PHE A 47 -0.39 8.39 0.05
N GLY A 48 0.08 7.36 0.77
CA GLY A 48 1.02 7.52 1.86
C GLY A 48 2.45 7.74 1.37
N PHE A 49 2.91 8.99 1.34
CA PHE A 49 4.30 9.33 1.04
C PHE A 49 5.20 8.95 2.22
N GLY A 50 6.22 8.13 2.00
CA GLY A 50 7.08 7.59 3.05
C GLY A 50 6.64 6.22 3.57
N ASP A 51 5.42 5.76 3.28
CA ASP A 51 5.03 4.37 3.52
C ASP A 51 5.66 3.47 2.47
N GLN A 52 6.53 2.57 2.90
CA GLN A 52 7.30 1.69 2.01
C GLN A 52 6.47 0.51 1.48
N ARG A 53 5.25 0.29 1.98
CA ARG A 53 4.42 -0.83 1.58
C ARG A 53 3.67 -0.52 0.27
N LEU A 54 3.68 -1.48 -0.65
CA LEU A 54 2.80 -1.43 -1.83
C LEU A 54 1.34 -1.70 -1.46
N TRP A 55 1.10 -2.72 -0.62
CA TRP A 55 -0.22 -3.11 -0.16
C TRP A 55 -0.40 -2.73 1.30
N VAL A 56 -1.44 -1.96 1.60
CA VAL A 56 -1.75 -1.52 2.95
C VAL A 56 -3.16 -1.92 3.35
N PRO A 57 -3.47 -2.10 4.64
CA PRO A 57 -4.82 -2.35 5.11
C PRO A 57 -5.78 -1.27 4.63
N CYS A 58 -6.97 -1.68 4.15
CA CYS A 58 -8.04 -0.73 3.84
C CYS A 58 -8.48 0.00 5.12
N ARG A 59 -8.80 1.29 5.00
CA ARG A 59 -9.28 2.10 6.13
C ARG A 59 -10.80 2.03 6.20
N MET A 60 -11.30 1.47 7.29
CA MET A 60 -12.73 1.41 7.61
C MET A 60 -13.24 2.75 8.15
N LEU A 61 -14.57 2.89 8.15
CA LEU A 61 -15.26 3.96 8.88
C LEU A 61 -14.82 3.94 10.36
N GLY A 62 -14.45 5.11 10.87
CA GLY A 62 -13.87 5.25 12.22
C GLY A 62 -12.35 5.03 12.31
N GLY A 63 -11.64 4.93 11.18
CA GLY A 63 -10.17 4.90 11.17
C GLY A 63 -9.52 3.57 11.55
N ARG A 64 -10.33 2.50 11.64
CA ARG A 64 -9.84 1.13 11.89
C ARG A 64 -9.28 0.50 10.63
N SER A 65 -8.32 -0.42 10.78
CA SER A 65 -7.78 -1.21 9.68
C SER A 65 -8.68 -2.40 9.37
N HIS A 66 -8.96 -2.64 8.09
CA HIS A 66 -9.64 -3.85 7.66
C HIS A 66 -8.71 -5.07 7.85
N PRO A 67 -9.19 -6.19 8.44
CA PRO A 67 -8.34 -7.36 8.70
C PRO A 67 -7.77 -7.95 7.40
N GLU A 68 -8.63 -8.17 6.42
CA GLU A 68 -8.28 -8.87 5.17
C GLU A 68 -8.07 -7.94 3.97
N GLU A 69 -8.93 -6.93 3.80
CA GLU A 69 -8.87 -6.05 2.64
C GLU A 69 -7.58 -5.22 2.62
N ARG A 70 -6.99 -5.11 1.43
CA ARG A 70 -5.79 -4.34 1.16
C ARG A 70 -6.02 -3.39 -0.01
N VAL A 71 -5.46 -2.21 0.07
CA VAL A 71 -5.45 -1.22 -1.00
C VAL A 71 -4.01 -0.90 -1.42
N ILE A 72 -3.86 -0.44 -2.66
CA ILE A 72 -2.56 -0.07 -3.22
C ILE A 72 -2.17 1.32 -2.69
N ASN A 73 -0.92 1.46 -2.24
CA ASN A 73 -0.31 2.76 -2.02
C ASN A 73 0.14 3.35 -3.35
N PHE A 74 -0.58 4.34 -3.87
CA PHE A 74 -0.28 4.97 -5.15
C PHE A 74 0.96 5.88 -5.12
N CYS A 75 1.52 6.18 -3.94
CA CYS A 75 2.81 6.86 -3.82
C CYS A 75 4.01 5.90 -3.92
N HIS A 76 3.80 4.60 -3.69
CA HIS A 76 4.85 3.58 -3.87
C HIS A 76 5.32 3.57 -5.35
N PRO A 77 6.60 3.32 -5.67
CA PRO A 77 7.08 3.32 -7.06
C PRO A 77 6.27 2.44 -8.01
N MET A 78 5.86 1.25 -7.57
CA MET A 78 4.98 0.36 -8.34
C MET A 78 3.53 0.84 -8.35
N GLY A 79 3.05 1.44 -7.25
CA GLY A 79 1.71 2.03 -7.19
C GLY A 79 1.57 3.22 -8.14
N ARG A 80 2.60 4.06 -8.27
CA ARG A 80 2.62 5.18 -9.22
C ARG A 80 2.44 4.73 -10.67
N ARG A 81 3.01 3.58 -11.04
CA ARG A 81 2.81 2.98 -12.37
C ARG A 81 1.35 2.55 -12.56
N ALA A 82 0.79 1.82 -11.59
CA ALA A 82 -0.61 1.42 -11.60
C ALA A 82 -1.56 2.63 -11.68
N PHE A 83 -1.28 3.71 -10.93
CA PHE A 83 -2.07 4.93 -10.96
C PHE A 83 -2.09 5.58 -12.35
N ARG A 84 -0.94 5.66 -13.03
CA ARG A 84 -0.88 6.22 -14.40
C ARG A 84 -1.72 5.42 -15.38
N ILE A 85 -1.67 4.09 -15.30
CA ILE A 85 -2.48 3.20 -16.14
C ILE A 85 -3.97 3.45 -15.88
N LEU A 86 -4.35 3.52 -14.61
CA LEU A 86 -5.73 3.81 -14.22
C LEU A 86 -6.21 5.15 -14.77
N VAL A 87 -5.42 6.22 -14.60
CA VAL A 87 -5.74 7.55 -15.12
C VAL A 87 -5.86 7.54 -16.65
N ALA A 88 -4.96 6.84 -17.34
CA ALA A 88 -5.02 6.70 -18.80
C ALA A 88 -6.30 5.99 -19.25
N ALA A 89 -6.69 4.91 -18.57
CA ALA A 89 -7.94 4.20 -18.85
C ALA A 89 -9.17 5.12 -18.70
N TYR A 90 -9.26 5.86 -17.59
CA TYR A 90 -10.36 6.81 -17.38
C TYR A 90 -10.38 7.93 -18.42
N ALA A 91 -9.22 8.47 -18.82
CA ALA A 91 -9.15 9.51 -19.83
C ALA A 91 -9.65 9.01 -21.20
N ILE A 92 -9.25 7.79 -21.60
CA ILE A 92 -9.70 7.18 -22.86
C ILE A 92 -11.22 6.95 -22.83
N SER A 93 -11.75 6.39 -21.73
CA SER A 93 -13.20 6.19 -21.58
C SER A 93 -13.98 7.49 -21.64
N PHE A 94 -13.48 8.56 -21.00
CA PHE A 94 -14.12 9.87 -21.03
C PHE A 94 -14.17 10.45 -22.45
N LEU A 95 -13.06 10.37 -23.20
CA LEU A 95 -13.02 10.82 -24.59
C LEU A 95 -13.99 10.04 -25.48
N ALA A 96 -14.05 8.71 -25.32
CA ALA A 96 -14.97 7.87 -26.09
C ALA A 96 -16.44 8.25 -25.86
N VAL A 97 -16.83 8.46 -24.59
CA VAL A 97 -18.17 8.93 -24.24
C VAL A 97 -18.46 10.31 -24.83
N GLY A 98 -17.49 11.23 -24.78
CA GLY A 98 -17.63 12.57 -25.36
C GLY A 98 -17.87 12.53 -26.87
N VAL A 99 -17.17 11.65 -27.60
CA VAL A 99 -17.37 11.46 -29.04
C VAL A 99 -18.78 10.96 -29.34
N ILE A 100 -19.26 9.96 -28.58
CA ILE A 100 -20.62 9.40 -28.75
C ILE A 100 -21.68 10.47 -28.50
N ILE A 101 -21.58 11.21 -27.40
CA ILE A 101 -22.54 12.28 -27.07
C ILE A 101 -22.55 13.37 -28.15
N THR A 102 -21.37 13.77 -28.63
CA THR A 102 -21.26 14.80 -29.67
C THR A 102 -21.91 14.36 -30.98
N GLU A 103 -21.75 13.09 -31.36
CA GLU A 103 -22.39 12.53 -32.56
C GLU A 103 -23.91 12.42 -32.41
N ILE A 104 -24.41 12.06 -31.21
CA ILE A 104 -25.86 12.06 -30.93
C ILE A 104 -26.44 13.47 -31.03
N LEU A 105 -25.77 14.47 -30.46
CA LEU A 105 -26.24 15.87 -30.48
C LEU A 105 -26.17 16.53 -31.87
N ARG A 106 -25.37 15.98 -32.78
CA ARG A 106 -25.26 16.46 -34.17
C ARG A 106 -26.40 15.95 -35.06
N ARG A 107 -27.02 14.83 -34.69
CA ARG A 107 -28.12 14.19 -35.42
C ARG A 107 -29.46 14.79 -35.01
#